data_AF-W2THW1-F1
#
_entry.id   AF-W2THW1-F1
#
_cell.length_a   1.000
_cell.length_b   1.000
_cell.length_c   1.000
_cell.angle_alpha   90.00
_cell.angle_beta   90.00
_cell.angle_gamma   90.00
#
_symmetry.space_group_name_H-M   'P 1'
#
loop_
_entity.id
_entity.type
_entity.pdbx_description
1 polymer ?
#
loop_
_entity_poly.entity_id
_entity_poly.type
_entity_poly.pdbx_seq_one_letter_code
_entity_poly.pdbx_strand_id
1 'polypeptide(L)'
;MERVATDEAAKCVDYANNQLGVNQNTFAASSTCNITEKTQEVLNQWWDELTTNGLGADQKYLDASKLDNFANMVYEETNAFACSFAKCSSDIRLLCIYNKLGKENDKVLYEAAAGADTACDDCAAGSECVARLCQPPFTLAAEDPQVCATDSMTNDMSNMAVYMHNYYRALLGSGWAEDKISTYAPLAKAMPALSYDCADLGTEAAARAAACKETPDAPTATHIISNGSHYFTWIPQKTWNIGGLIEMG
;
A
#
# COMPACT_ATOMS: atom_id res chain seq x y z
N MET A 1 8.02 -8.62 0.52
CA MET A 1 8.60 -7.43 1.18
C MET A 1 7.51 -6.53 1.75
N GLU A 2 6.39 -6.33 1.05
CA GLU A 2 5.26 -5.53 1.57
C GLU A 2 4.79 -5.99 2.95
N ARG A 3 4.50 -7.29 3.13
CA ARG A 3 4.17 -7.84 4.46
C ARG A 3 5.21 -7.51 5.54
N VAL A 4 6.50 -7.61 5.22
CA VAL A 4 7.57 -7.23 6.16
C VAL A 4 7.49 -5.74 6.48
N ALA A 5 7.30 -4.88 5.48
CA ALA A 5 7.12 -3.45 5.70
C ALA A 5 5.88 -3.17 6.57
N THR A 6 4.78 -3.88 6.38
CA THR A 6 3.56 -3.76 7.21
C THR A 6 3.81 -4.18 8.64
N ASP A 7 4.32 -5.39 8.85
CA ASP A 7 4.55 -5.98 10.18
C ASP A 7 5.57 -5.16 10.97
N GLU A 8 6.66 -4.72 10.33
CA GLU A 8 7.71 -3.94 10.97
C GLU A 8 7.27 -2.49 11.22
N ALA A 9 6.51 -1.87 10.31
CA ALA A 9 5.97 -0.53 10.56
C ALA A 9 4.98 -0.54 11.74
N ALA A 10 4.17 -1.59 11.87
CA ALA A 10 3.19 -1.75 12.95
C ALA A 10 3.82 -1.87 14.35
N LYS A 11 5.12 -2.19 14.45
CA LYS A 11 5.85 -2.17 15.72
C LYS A 11 6.11 -0.75 16.22
N CYS A 12 5.90 0.27 15.40
CA CYS A 12 6.08 1.68 15.75
C CYS A 12 7.48 2.02 16.29
N VAL A 13 8.51 1.34 15.76
CA VAL A 13 9.93 1.57 16.07
C VAL A 13 10.76 1.53 14.80
N ASP A 14 11.97 2.09 14.86
CA ASP A 14 12.87 2.13 13.71
C ASP A 14 13.28 0.75 13.23
N TYR A 15 13.06 0.51 11.93
CA TYR A 15 13.44 -0.72 11.28
C TYR A 15 14.85 -0.55 10.72
N ALA A 16 15.72 -1.51 11.02
CA ALA A 16 17.07 -1.54 10.50
C ALA A 16 17.35 -2.92 9.92
N ASN A 17 18.03 -2.94 8.77
CA ASN A 17 18.49 -4.15 8.13
C ASN A 17 19.83 -3.83 7.45
N ASN A 18 20.81 -4.73 7.55
CA ASN A 18 22.15 -4.54 6.99
C ASN A 18 22.34 -5.20 5.61
N GLN A 19 21.28 -5.79 5.05
CA GLN A 19 21.28 -6.43 3.73
C GLN A 19 20.27 -5.80 2.77
N LEU A 20 19.30 -5.05 3.30
CA LEU A 20 18.22 -4.40 2.56
C LEU A 20 18.36 -2.89 2.67
N GLY A 21 17.98 -2.18 1.61
CA GLY A 21 17.80 -0.74 1.68
C GLY A 21 16.55 -0.43 2.50
N VAL A 22 16.63 0.59 3.36
CA VAL A 22 15.54 0.99 4.23
C VAL A 22 15.42 2.51 4.20
N ASN A 23 14.27 2.99 3.75
CA ASN A 23 13.85 4.39 3.90
C ASN A 23 12.62 4.43 4.78
N GLN A 24 12.56 5.40 5.68
CA GLN A 24 11.45 5.51 6.62
C GLN A 24 11.20 6.96 6.97
N ASN A 25 9.94 7.30 7.22
CA ASN A 25 9.56 8.62 7.70
C ASN A 25 8.33 8.53 8.60
N THR A 26 8.20 9.47 9.52
CA THR A 26 7.03 9.62 10.39
C THR A 26 6.40 10.98 10.17
N PHE A 27 5.08 11.02 10.03
CA PHE A 27 4.32 12.27 9.92
C PHE A 27 3.08 12.22 10.80
N ALA A 28 2.61 13.38 11.26
CA ALA A 28 1.50 13.45 12.22
C ALA A 28 0.22 12.80 11.65
N ALA A 29 -0.44 12.00 12.49
CA ALA A 29 -1.77 11.46 12.19
C ALA A 29 -2.82 12.54 12.48
N SER A 30 -3.50 13.05 11.45
CA SER A 30 -4.62 13.99 11.59
C SER A 30 -5.88 13.46 10.90
N SER A 31 -7.04 13.98 11.30
CA SER A 31 -8.33 13.68 10.64
C SER A 31 -8.39 14.16 9.18
N THR A 32 -7.49 15.06 8.79
CA THR A 32 -7.34 15.59 7.43
C THR A 32 -6.13 15.02 6.69
N CYS A 33 -5.49 13.97 7.23
CA CYS A 33 -4.27 13.41 6.67
C CYS A 33 -4.54 12.76 5.31
N ASN A 34 -4.01 13.37 4.26
CA ASN A 34 -3.97 12.78 2.93
C ASN A 34 -2.67 12.00 2.77
N ILE A 35 -2.76 10.67 2.90
CA ILE A 35 -1.59 9.78 2.82
C ILE A 35 -0.88 9.91 1.47
N THR A 36 -1.61 10.11 0.38
CA THR A 36 -1.00 10.27 -0.96
C THR A 36 -0.13 11.53 -1.02
N GLU A 37 -0.65 12.66 -0.54
CA GLU A 37 0.08 13.92 -0.48
C GLU A 37 1.31 13.80 0.44
N LYS A 38 1.15 13.20 1.62
CA LYS A 38 2.27 12.96 2.54
C LYS A 38 3.32 12.03 1.98
N THR A 39 2.92 11.02 1.22
CA THR A 39 3.86 10.12 0.56
C THR A 39 4.65 10.87 -0.52
N GLN A 40 4.00 11.70 -1.32
CA GLN A 40 4.67 12.53 -2.32
C GLN A 40 5.66 13.52 -1.67
N GLU A 41 5.27 14.18 -0.57
CA GLU A 41 6.18 15.06 0.20
C GLU A 41 7.44 14.29 0.65
N VAL A 42 7.26 13.08 1.19
CA VAL A 42 8.38 12.26 1.68
C VAL A 42 9.28 11.77 0.54
N LEU A 43 8.69 11.29 -0.56
CA LEU A 43 9.47 10.85 -1.73
C LEU A 43 10.27 12.02 -2.34
N ASN A 44 9.67 13.21 -2.41
CA ASN A 44 10.37 14.41 -2.86
C ASN A 44 11.50 14.78 -1.89
N GLN A 45 11.26 14.72 -0.58
CA GLN A 45 12.31 14.96 0.41
C GLN A 45 13.50 14.00 0.26
N TRP A 46 13.25 12.71 0.08
CA TRP A 46 14.30 11.71 -0.14
C TRP A 46 15.05 11.95 -1.45
N TRP A 47 14.34 12.31 -2.52
CA TRP A 47 14.94 12.65 -3.81
C TRP A 47 15.79 13.93 -3.75
N ASP A 48 15.31 14.94 -3.03
CA ASP A 48 15.95 16.25 -2.88
C ASP A 48 17.27 16.20 -2.10
N GLU A 49 17.62 15.08 -1.46
CA GLU A 49 18.96 14.84 -0.94
C GLU A 49 20.02 15.01 -2.03
N LEU A 50 19.74 14.57 -3.27
CA LEU A 50 20.63 14.76 -4.42
C LEU A 50 20.83 16.24 -4.73
N THR A 51 19.74 17.00 -4.85
CA THR A 51 19.79 18.43 -5.19
C THR A 51 20.46 19.24 -4.07
N THR A 52 20.28 18.81 -2.81
CA THR A 52 20.78 19.51 -1.62
C THR A 52 22.26 19.25 -1.39
N ASN A 53 22.71 18.00 -1.55
CA ASN A 53 24.06 17.58 -1.15
C ASN A 53 25.00 17.28 -2.35
N GLY A 54 24.44 16.96 -3.51
CA GLY A 54 25.19 16.57 -4.71
C GLY A 54 25.73 15.14 -4.66
N LEU A 55 25.83 14.49 -5.82
CA LEU A 55 26.48 13.19 -5.98
C LEU A 55 27.85 13.37 -6.64
N GLY A 56 28.86 12.65 -6.14
CA GLY A 56 30.21 12.65 -6.69
C GLY A 56 30.27 12.16 -8.14
N ALA A 57 31.32 12.56 -8.85
CA ALA A 57 31.56 12.13 -10.23
C ALA A 57 31.90 10.63 -10.37
N ASP A 58 32.17 9.95 -9.25
CA ASP A 58 32.34 8.50 -9.15
C ASP A 58 31.04 7.76 -8.78
N GLN A 59 29.92 8.48 -8.66
CA GLN A 59 28.58 7.97 -8.35
C GLN A 59 28.51 7.17 -7.04
N LYS A 60 29.46 7.39 -6.13
CA LYS A 60 29.51 6.65 -4.87
C LYS A 60 28.63 7.27 -3.80
N TYR A 61 27.99 6.41 -3.01
CA TYR A 61 27.52 6.76 -1.69
C TYR A 61 28.70 6.80 -0.71
N LEU A 62 28.76 7.87 0.09
CA LEU A 62 29.68 8.02 1.21
C LEU A 62 28.86 8.32 2.46
N ASP A 63 29.27 7.82 3.63
CA ASP A 63 28.54 8.04 4.89
C ASP A 63 28.35 9.55 5.20
N ALA A 64 29.29 10.39 4.76
CA ALA A 64 29.24 11.83 4.95
C ALA A 64 28.40 12.59 3.89
N SER A 65 27.92 11.89 2.84
CA SER A 65 27.22 12.51 1.69
C SER A 65 25.81 13.01 2.02
N LYS A 66 25.18 12.48 3.07
CA LYS A 66 23.77 12.73 3.42
C LYS A 66 22.79 12.36 2.28
N LEU A 67 23.16 11.38 1.46
CA LEU A 67 22.33 10.80 0.39
C LEU A 67 21.69 9.48 0.84
N ASP A 68 21.38 9.34 2.13
CA ASP A 68 21.01 8.08 2.76
C ASP A 68 19.76 7.44 2.15
N ASN A 69 18.71 8.24 1.94
CA ASN A 69 17.47 7.75 1.36
C ASN A 69 17.58 7.67 -0.16
N PHE A 70 18.23 8.68 -0.78
CA PHE A 70 18.48 8.72 -2.22
C PHE A 70 19.24 7.47 -2.69
N ALA A 71 20.29 7.05 -1.96
CA ALA A 71 21.10 5.89 -2.29
C ALA A 71 20.28 4.60 -2.42
N ASN A 72 19.33 4.36 -1.52
CA ASN A 72 18.46 3.18 -1.62
C ASN A 72 17.43 3.30 -2.76
N MET A 73 16.98 4.52 -3.09
CA MET A 73 16.03 4.76 -4.18
C MET A 73 16.65 4.51 -5.57
N VAL A 74 17.93 4.83 -5.75
CA VAL A 74 18.56 4.86 -7.08
C VAL A 74 19.57 3.74 -7.34
N TYR A 75 19.88 2.91 -6.34
CA TYR A 75 20.89 1.87 -6.50
C TYR A 75 20.47 0.88 -7.60
N GLU A 76 21.26 0.80 -8.68
CA GLU A 76 20.87 0.17 -9.94
C GLU A 76 20.60 -1.34 -9.85
N GLU A 77 21.20 -2.04 -8.89
CA GLU A 77 20.92 -3.46 -8.67
C GLU A 77 19.55 -3.70 -8.00
N THR A 78 18.92 -2.65 -7.49
CA THR A 78 17.61 -2.71 -6.85
C THR A 78 16.55 -2.90 -7.93
N ASN A 79 15.92 -4.07 -7.94
CA ASN A 79 14.84 -4.40 -8.89
C ASN A 79 13.51 -4.73 -8.21
N ALA A 80 13.44 -4.55 -6.88
CA ALA A 80 12.21 -4.72 -6.13
C ALA A 80 12.24 -3.88 -4.86
N PHE A 81 11.10 -3.27 -4.55
CA PHE A 81 10.88 -2.58 -3.30
C PHE A 81 9.42 -2.75 -2.86
N ALA A 82 9.15 -2.48 -1.60
CA ALA A 82 7.78 -2.39 -1.10
C ALA A 82 7.71 -1.39 0.04
N CYS A 83 6.61 -0.65 0.10
CA CYS A 83 6.34 0.30 1.17
C CYS A 83 5.05 -0.06 1.89
N SER A 84 4.97 0.22 3.18
CA SER A 84 3.73 0.13 3.94
C SER A 84 3.63 1.27 4.94
N PHE A 85 2.39 1.52 5.35
CA PHE A 85 2.06 2.46 6.41
C PHE A 85 1.63 1.73 7.67
N ALA A 86 1.91 2.33 8.82
CA ALA A 86 1.29 1.94 10.07
C ALA A 86 0.89 3.19 10.86
N LYS A 87 -0.32 3.16 11.41
CA LYS A 87 -0.74 4.16 12.39
C LYS A 87 -0.16 3.80 13.75
N CYS A 88 0.61 4.72 14.30
CA CYS A 88 1.13 4.72 15.65
C CYS A 88 0.31 5.70 16.52
N SER A 89 0.68 5.88 17.78
CA SER A 89 -0.13 6.62 18.75
C SER A 89 -0.56 8.02 18.27
N SER A 90 0.38 8.80 17.72
CA SER A 90 0.11 10.19 17.25
C SER A 90 0.58 10.46 15.82
N ASP A 91 1.21 9.49 15.19
CA ASP A 91 1.89 9.59 13.91
C ASP A 91 1.58 8.39 13.02
N ILE A 92 1.81 8.58 11.73
CA ILE A 92 1.79 7.54 10.71
C ILE A 92 3.24 7.33 10.31
N ARG A 93 3.65 6.08 10.34
CA ARG A 93 4.96 5.63 9.89
C ARG A 93 4.84 5.12 8.46
N LEU A 94 5.68 5.65 7.57
CA LEU A 94 5.95 5.08 6.25
C LEU A 94 7.28 4.32 6.34
N LEU A 95 7.27 3.06 5.94
CA LEU A 95 8.47 2.22 5.82
C LEU A 95 8.55 1.69 4.40
N CYS A 96 9.64 1.96 3.70
CA CYS A 96 9.99 1.41 2.40
C CYS A 96 11.22 0.52 2.52
N ILE A 97 11.12 -0.70 2.00
CA ILE A 97 12.19 -1.70 1.98
C ILE A 97 12.57 -2.01 0.54
N TYR A 98 13.85 -1.91 0.23
CA TYR A 98 14.44 -2.20 -1.07
C TYR A 98 15.23 -3.50 -0.98
N ASN A 99 15.16 -4.35 -2.01
CA ASN A 99 15.79 -5.67 -1.96
C ASN A 99 17.33 -5.64 -1.99
N LYS A 100 17.91 -4.46 -2.16
CA LYS A 100 19.36 -4.23 -2.13
C LYS A 100 19.68 -3.04 -1.23
N LEU A 101 20.81 -3.13 -0.52
CA LEU A 101 21.35 -2.03 0.28
C LEU A 101 22.18 -1.09 -0.62
N GLY A 102 21.64 0.09 -0.91
CA GLY A 102 22.36 1.15 -1.63
C GLY A 102 23.19 2.05 -0.72
N LYS A 103 22.70 2.28 0.52
CA LYS A 103 23.37 3.05 1.57
C LYS A 103 24.50 2.26 2.25
N GLU A 104 25.54 1.95 1.50
CA GLU A 104 26.76 1.28 1.97
C GLU A 104 27.97 2.11 1.56
N ASN A 105 28.85 2.45 2.51
CA ASN A 105 29.97 3.35 2.24
C ASN A 105 30.85 2.84 1.07
N ASP A 106 31.29 3.75 0.21
CA ASP A 106 32.04 3.50 -1.02
C ASP A 106 31.29 2.75 -2.13
N LYS A 107 29.98 2.52 -1.96
CA LYS A 107 29.16 1.82 -2.95
C LYS A 107 28.86 2.70 -4.16
N VAL A 108 29.18 2.21 -5.34
CA VAL A 108 28.76 2.81 -6.61
C VAL A 108 27.26 2.60 -6.76
N LEU A 109 26.49 3.69 -6.85
CA LEU A 109 25.03 3.64 -6.92
C LEU A 109 24.54 3.27 -8.31
N TYR A 110 25.22 3.74 -9.35
CA TYR A 110 24.96 3.36 -10.73
C TYR A 110 26.20 3.60 -11.58
N GLU A 111 26.31 2.87 -12.69
CA GLU A 111 27.33 3.12 -13.69
C GLU A 111 26.89 4.26 -14.63
N ALA A 112 27.75 5.27 -14.80
CA ALA A 112 27.45 6.40 -15.67
C ALA A 112 27.59 6.01 -17.14
N ALA A 113 26.50 6.19 -17.91
CA ALA A 113 26.54 6.07 -19.36
C ALA A 113 27.41 7.18 -19.99
N ALA A 114 28.15 6.86 -21.06
CA ALA A 114 28.95 7.82 -21.81
C ALA A 114 28.10 8.92 -22.48
N GLY A 115 26.84 8.64 -22.78
CA GLY A 115 25.91 9.55 -23.43
C GLY A 115 24.47 9.10 -23.26
N ALA A 116 23.53 9.93 -23.73
CA ALA A 116 22.11 9.60 -23.70
C ALA A 116 21.73 8.46 -24.66
N ASP A 117 22.54 8.25 -25.69
CA ASP A 117 22.43 7.22 -26.73
C ASP A 117 22.93 5.85 -26.29
N THR A 118 23.78 5.80 -25.26
CA THR A 118 24.30 4.55 -24.65
C THR A 118 23.56 4.17 -23.36
N ALA A 119 22.49 4.90 -23.02
CA ALA A 119 21.61 4.49 -21.94
C ALA A 119 20.97 3.13 -22.29
N CYS A 120 20.97 2.20 -21.34
CA CYS A 120 20.50 0.81 -21.49
C CYS A 120 21.41 -0.16 -22.28
N ASP A 121 22.63 0.22 -22.68
CA ASP A 121 23.52 -0.68 -23.43
C ASP A 121 23.85 -1.97 -22.66
N ASP A 122 23.87 -1.90 -21.32
CA ASP A 122 24.20 -3.01 -20.44
C ASP A 122 22.98 -3.68 -19.79
N CYS A 123 21.76 -3.44 -20.30
CA CYS A 123 20.59 -4.18 -19.82
C CYS A 123 20.78 -5.69 -20.02
N ALA A 124 20.34 -6.49 -19.03
CA ALA A 124 20.39 -7.95 -19.13
C ALA A 124 19.64 -8.46 -20.37
N ALA A 125 20.19 -9.49 -21.03
CA ALA A 125 19.64 -10.06 -22.25
C ALA A 125 18.15 -10.41 -22.09
N GLY A 126 17.32 -9.90 -23.02
CA GLY A 126 15.86 -10.08 -22.98
C GLY A 126 15.09 -9.06 -22.14
N SER A 127 15.77 -8.08 -21.54
CA SER A 127 15.11 -6.94 -20.88
C SER A 127 14.84 -5.83 -21.88
N GLU A 128 13.61 -5.32 -21.91
CA GLU A 128 13.29 -4.12 -22.69
C GLU A 128 13.87 -2.87 -22.01
N CYS A 129 14.22 -1.85 -22.80
CA CYS A 129 14.55 -0.53 -22.28
C CYS A 129 13.36 0.41 -22.52
N VAL A 130 12.73 0.85 -21.43
CA VAL A 130 11.58 1.75 -21.49
C VAL A 130 11.91 3.00 -20.71
N ALA A 131 11.83 4.17 -21.37
CA ALA A 131 12.14 5.46 -20.75
C ALA A 131 13.49 5.51 -20.01
N ARG A 132 14.52 4.84 -20.57
CA ARG A 132 15.88 4.69 -20.00
C ARG A 132 15.96 3.82 -18.73
N LEU A 133 15.00 2.93 -18.52
CA LEU A 133 15.02 1.92 -17.46
C LEU A 133 14.98 0.53 -18.07
N CYS A 134 15.96 -0.31 -17.71
CA CYS A 134 15.93 -1.74 -18.01
C CYS A 134 14.71 -2.38 -17.33
N GLN A 135 14.01 -3.24 -18.06
CA GLN A 135 12.86 -4.01 -17.58
C GLN A 135 13.27 -5.47 -17.40
N PRO A 136 14.01 -5.82 -16.33
CA PRO A 136 14.34 -7.21 -16.07
C PRO A 136 13.06 -8.02 -15.82
N PRO A 137 13.00 -9.29 -16.23
CA PRO A 137 11.88 -10.14 -15.89
C PRO A 137 11.75 -10.25 -14.37
N PHE A 138 10.68 -9.68 -13.82
CA PHE A 138 10.39 -9.77 -12.40
C PHE A 138 9.51 -10.99 -12.13
N THR A 139 10.04 -11.95 -11.40
CA THR A 139 9.21 -13.02 -10.82
C THR A 139 8.62 -12.50 -9.52
N LEU A 140 7.31 -12.29 -9.51
CA LEU A 140 6.58 -12.09 -8.25
C LEU A 140 6.94 -13.23 -7.30
N ALA A 141 7.21 -12.90 -6.04
CA ALA A 141 7.32 -13.93 -5.00
C ALA A 141 6.06 -14.79 -5.05
N ALA A 142 6.19 -16.10 -4.83
CA ALA A 142 5.05 -17.01 -4.79
C ALA A 142 3.95 -16.37 -3.95
N GLU A 143 2.75 -16.23 -4.52
CA GLU A 143 1.64 -15.59 -3.83
C GLU A 143 1.45 -16.25 -2.47
N ASP A 144 1.12 -15.45 -1.45
CA ASP A 144 0.75 -16.00 -0.16
C ASP A 144 -0.37 -17.03 -0.40
N PRO A 145 -0.22 -18.29 0.09
CA PRO A 145 -1.21 -19.33 -0.15
C PRO A 145 -2.61 -18.79 0.11
N GLN A 146 -3.48 -18.84 -0.91
CA GLN A 146 -4.83 -18.33 -0.80
C GLN A 146 -5.51 -18.94 0.43
N VAL A 147 -6.16 -18.09 1.25
CA VAL A 147 -6.98 -18.57 2.38
C VAL A 147 -8.06 -19.52 1.88
N CYS A 148 -8.57 -19.23 0.68
CA CYS A 148 -9.54 -20.04 -0.02
C CYS A 148 -9.04 -20.28 -1.45
N ALA A 149 -8.94 -21.53 -1.88
CA ALA A 149 -8.44 -21.87 -3.23
C ALA A 149 -9.36 -21.41 -4.38
N THR A 150 -10.57 -20.92 -4.08
CA THR A 150 -11.64 -20.70 -5.06
C THR A 150 -12.02 -19.23 -5.26
N ASP A 151 -11.58 -18.32 -4.40
CA ASP A 151 -12.02 -16.92 -4.43
C ASP A 151 -11.05 -15.98 -5.16
N SER A 152 -9.90 -16.49 -5.61
CA SER A 152 -8.83 -15.71 -6.24
C SER A 152 -8.32 -14.53 -5.39
N MET A 153 -8.53 -14.58 -4.07
CA MET A 153 -7.95 -13.63 -3.12
C MET A 153 -6.68 -14.21 -2.50
N THR A 154 -5.64 -13.38 -2.38
CA THR A 154 -4.47 -13.76 -1.58
C THR A 154 -4.82 -13.74 -0.09
N ASN A 155 -4.04 -14.44 0.72
CA ASN A 155 -4.20 -14.43 2.18
C ASN A 155 -4.21 -13.02 2.77
N ASP A 156 -3.30 -12.16 2.27
CA ASP A 156 -3.18 -10.78 2.70
C ASP A 156 -4.47 -10.00 2.40
N MET A 157 -5.07 -10.20 1.22
CA MET A 157 -6.33 -9.53 0.86
C MET A 157 -7.48 -9.94 1.79
N SER A 158 -7.66 -11.24 2.04
CA SER A 158 -8.75 -11.75 2.87
C SER A 158 -8.56 -11.35 4.34
N ASN A 159 -7.33 -11.42 4.87
CA ASN A 159 -7.01 -10.98 6.23
C ASN A 159 -7.20 -9.48 6.41
N MET A 160 -6.74 -8.66 5.45
CA MET A 160 -6.92 -7.21 5.51
C MET A 160 -8.41 -6.84 5.51
N ALA A 161 -9.22 -7.50 4.68
CA ALA A 161 -10.66 -7.28 4.67
C ALA A 161 -11.30 -7.59 6.02
N VAL A 162 -11.01 -8.76 6.62
CA VAL A 162 -11.55 -9.13 7.95
C VAL A 162 -11.06 -8.19 9.04
N TYR A 163 -9.77 -7.86 9.04
CA TYR A 163 -9.15 -6.97 10.04
C TYR A 163 -9.83 -5.60 10.04
N MET A 164 -9.94 -4.96 8.86
CA MET A 164 -10.52 -3.63 8.73
C MET A 164 -11.99 -3.61 9.15
N HIS A 165 -12.79 -4.60 8.73
CA HIS A 165 -14.19 -4.67 9.14
C HIS A 165 -14.33 -4.88 10.65
N ASN A 166 -13.54 -5.76 11.25
CA ASN A 166 -13.58 -5.99 12.69
C ASN A 166 -13.09 -4.80 13.50
N TYR A 167 -12.12 -4.04 13.00
CA TYR A 167 -11.70 -2.78 13.61
C TYR A 167 -12.87 -1.78 13.68
N TYR A 168 -13.57 -1.53 12.58
CA TYR A 168 -14.73 -0.62 12.58
C TYR A 168 -15.91 -1.14 13.40
N ARG A 169 -16.16 -2.45 13.38
CA ARG A 169 -17.16 -3.09 14.24
C ARG A 169 -16.84 -2.93 15.72
N ALA A 170 -15.57 -3.05 16.11
CA ALA A 170 -15.13 -2.78 17.48
C ALA A 170 -15.29 -1.29 17.86
N LEU A 171 -15.00 -0.38 16.93
CA LEU A 171 -15.20 1.07 17.13
C LEU A 171 -16.68 1.40 17.39
N LEU A 172 -17.60 0.84 16.59
CA LEU A 172 -19.03 1.00 16.81
C LEU A 172 -19.49 0.27 18.09
N GLY A 173 -19.02 -0.95 18.30
CA GLY A 173 -19.37 -1.78 19.45
C GLY A 173 -18.98 -1.15 20.80
N SER A 174 -17.93 -0.34 20.81
CA SER A 174 -17.47 0.41 21.98
C SER A 174 -18.10 1.80 22.12
N GLY A 175 -18.91 2.24 21.16
CA GLY A 175 -19.55 3.57 21.18
C GLY A 175 -18.62 4.73 20.81
N TRP A 176 -17.51 4.46 20.14
CA TRP A 176 -16.52 5.47 19.70
C TRP A 176 -16.58 5.76 18.20
N ALA A 177 -17.51 5.14 17.48
CA ALA A 177 -17.72 5.46 16.08
C ALA A 177 -18.38 6.84 15.98
N GLU A 178 -17.70 7.81 15.36
CA GLU A 178 -18.27 9.12 15.09
C GLU A 178 -19.52 8.97 14.22
N ASP A 179 -20.58 9.69 14.59
CA ASP A 179 -21.82 9.73 13.83
C ASP A 179 -22.10 11.17 13.37
N LYS A 180 -22.90 11.31 12.31
CA LYS A 180 -23.33 12.61 11.80
C LYS A 180 -24.58 13.13 12.51
N ILE A 181 -25.42 12.23 13.04
CA ILE A 181 -26.68 12.59 13.71
C ILE A 181 -26.43 12.85 15.20
N SER A 182 -25.75 11.93 15.89
CA SER A 182 -25.19 12.12 17.23
C SER A 182 -23.67 12.28 17.18
N THR A 183 -23.03 12.75 18.25
CA THR A 183 -21.56 12.84 18.30
C THR A 183 -20.87 11.48 18.10
N TYR A 184 -21.45 10.43 18.69
CA TYR A 184 -21.04 9.04 18.48
C TYR A 184 -22.25 8.14 18.28
N ALA A 185 -22.09 7.09 17.48
CA ALA A 185 -23.08 6.04 17.31
C ALA A 185 -23.30 5.29 18.64
N PRO A 186 -24.53 4.82 18.93
CA PRO A 186 -24.79 4.06 20.13
C PRO A 186 -23.99 2.75 20.16
N LEU A 187 -23.44 2.41 21.32
CA LEU A 187 -22.70 1.17 21.51
C LEU A 187 -23.58 -0.06 21.22
N ALA A 188 -22.96 -1.12 20.71
CA ALA A 188 -23.66 -2.35 20.39
C ALA A 188 -23.75 -3.28 21.61
N LYS A 189 -24.92 -3.88 21.84
CA LYS A 189 -25.15 -4.81 22.94
C LYS A 189 -24.39 -6.14 22.79
N ALA A 190 -24.18 -6.61 21.56
CA ALA A 190 -23.54 -7.88 21.24
C ALA A 190 -23.05 -7.93 19.79
N MET A 191 -22.06 -7.12 19.42
CA MET A 191 -21.51 -7.11 18.05
C MET A 191 -20.53 -8.28 17.83
N PRO A 192 -20.82 -9.27 16.96
CA PRO A 192 -19.90 -10.38 16.73
C PRO A 192 -18.71 -9.96 15.87
N ALA A 193 -17.54 -10.55 16.12
CA ALA A 193 -16.42 -10.49 15.20
C ALA A 193 -16.73 -11.32 13.94
N LEU A 194 -16.33 -10.82 12.78
CA LEU A 194 -16.40 -11.52 11.50
C LEU A 194 -15.24 -12.49 11.36
N SER A 195 -15.51 -13.63 10.73
CA SER A 195 -14.53 -14.53 10.14
C SER A 195 -14.71 -14.52 8.63
N TYR A 196 -13.66 -14.83 7.87
CA TYR A 196 -13.77 -15.01 6.42
C TYR A 196 -14.47 -16.34 6.11
N ASP A 197 -15.47 -16.32 5.23
CA ASP A 197 -16.18 -17.53 4.79
C ASP A 197 -15.75 -17.87 3.36
N CYS A 198 -14.91 -18.91 3.25
CA CYS A 198 -14.41 -19.40 1.98
C CYS A 198 -15.46 -20.11 1.13
N ALA A 199 -16.34 -20.87 1.77
CA ALA A 199 -17.15 -21.88 1.09
C ALA A 199 -18.25 -21.22 0.28
N ASP A 200 -18.93 -20.26 0.91
CA ASP A 200 -20.16 -19.70 0.40
C ASP A 200 -19.93 -18.27 -0.09
N LEU A 201 -19.58 -17.36 0.83
CA LEU A 201 -19.51 -15.93 0.55
C LEU A 201 -18.32 -15.57 -0.34
N GLY A 202 -17.13 -16.12 -0.08
CA GLY A 202 -15.93 -15.89 -0.88
C GLY A 202 -16.11 -16.37 -2.32
N THR A 203 -16.65 -17.58 -2.50
CA THR A 203 -16.91 -18.15 -3.83
C THR A 203 -17.96 -17.34 -4.60
N GLU A 204 -19.05 -16.92 -3.95
CA GLU A 204 -20.06 -16.07 -4.59
C GLU A 204 -19.48 -14.70 -4.97
N ALA A 205 -18.72 -14.07 -4.08
CA ALA A 205 -18.09 -12.77 -4.33
C ALA A 205 -17.12 -12.85 -5.52
N ALA A 206 -16.29 -13.89 -5.58
CA ALA A 206 -15.36 -14.11 -6.69
C ALA A 206 -16.09 -14.32 -8.02
N ALA A 207 -17.15 -15.14 -8.05
CA ALA A 207 -17.96 -15.35 -9.25
C ALA A 207 -18.61 -14.05 -9.76
N ARG A 208 -19.07 -13.19 -8.85
CA ARG A 208 -19.63 -11.88 -9.18
C ARG A 208 -18.57 -10.90 -9.67
N ALA A 209 -17.39 -10.88 -9.03
CA ALA A 209 -16.27 -10.05 -9.45
C ALA A 209 -15.78 -10.44 -10.86
N ALA A 210 -15.67 -11.74 -11.14
CA ALA A 210 -15.28 -12.25 -12.46
C ALA A 210 -16.24 -11.86 -13.60
N ALA A 211 -17.49 -11.48 -13.28
CA ALA A 211 -18.44 -10.99 -14.28
C ALA A 211 -18.13 -9.54 -14.74
N CYS A 212 -17.23 -8.82 -14.06
CA CYS A 212 -16.79 -7.46 -14.40
C CYS A 212 -17.94 -6.49 -14.69
N LYS A 213 -19.01 -6.53 -13.90
CA LYS A 213 -20.15 -5.61 -13.98
C LYS A 213 -19.93 -4.42 -13.04
N GLU A 214 -20.05 -3.19 -13.56
CA GLU A 214 -19.95 -1.96 -12.74
C GLU A 214 -20.96 -1.92 -11.59
N THR A 215 -22.18 -2.42 -11.84
CA THR A 215 -23.19 -2.57 -10.81
C THR A 215 -23.29 -4.05 -10.44
N PRO A 216 -22.90 -4.44 -9.22
CA PRO A 216 -23.03 -5.82 -8.77
C PRO A 216 -24.49 -6.26 -8.77
N ASP A 217 -24.75 -7.50 -9.19
CA ASP A 217 -26.08 -8.09 -9.05
C ASP A 217 -26.47 -8.14 -7.56
N ALA A 218 -27.77 -8.13 -7.24
CA ALA A 218 -28.23 -8.22 -5.85
C ALA A 218 -27.72 -9.52 -5.17
N PRO A 219 -27.44 -9.51 -3.85
CA PRO A 219 -27.00 -10.70 -3.13
C PRO A 219 -28.05 -11.81 -3.22
N THR A 220 -27.62 -13.07 -3.29
CA THR A 220 -28.57 -14.19 -3.28
C THR A 220 -29.22 -14.32 -1.90
N ALA A 221 -30.54 -14.54 -1.88
CA ALA A 221 -31.35 -14.51 -0.64
C ALA A 221 -30.96 -15.59 0.40
N THR A 222 -30.17 -16.58 0.01
CA THR A 222 -29.71 -17.70 0.86
C THR A 222 -28.61 -17.35 1.86
N HIS A 223 -27.88 -16.25 1.67
CA HIS A 223 -26.79 -15.85 2.57
C HIS A 223 -27.16 -14.74 3.58
N ILE A 224 -28.46 -14.48 3.74
CA ILE A 224 -28.96 -13.63 4.84
C ILE A 224 -28.82 -14.44 6.13
N ILE A 225 -27.81 -14.12 6.94
CA ILE A 225 -27.67 -14.71 8.28
C ILE A 225 -28.84 -14.21 9.13
N SER A 226 -29.92 -14.98 9.16
CA SER A 226 -31.07 -14.72 10.01
C SER A 226 -30.70 -14.99 11.46
N ASN A 227 -30.35 -13.95 12.20
CA ASN A 227 -30.58 -13.93 13.64
C ASN A 227 -30.79 -12.49 14.11
N GLY A 228 -32.05 -12.15 14.39
CA GLY A 228 -32.43 -11.01 15.21
C GLY A 228 -32.51 -9.66 14.49
N SER A 229 -33.57 -9.49 13.70
CA SER A 229 -34.33 -8.24 13.58
C SER A 229 -33.55 -6.92 13.55
N HIS A 230 -32.73 -6.68 12.52
CA HIS A 230 -32.56 -5.35 11.94
C HIS A 230 -32.33 -5.51 10.43
N TYR A 231 -33.30 -5.03 9.65
CA TYR A 231 -33.26 -5.03 8.20
C TYR A 231 -32.15 -4.07 7.73
N PHE A 232 -31.07 -4.58 7.14
CA PHE A 232 -30.27 -3.79 6.21
C PHE A 232 -30.98 -3.85 4.86
N THR A 233 -32.01 -3.01 4.70
CA THR A 233 -32.43 -2.63 3.35
C THR A 233 -31.26 -1.89 2.71
N TRP A 234 -30.67 -2.47 1.69
CA TRP A 234 -29.85 -1.75 0.73
C TRP A 234 -30.68 -0.56 0.24
N ILE A 235 -30.41 0.64 0.75
CA ILE A 235 -30.88 1.86 0.11
C ILE A 235 -29.98 1.98 -1.12
N PRO A 236 -30.53 1.95 -2.35
CA PRO A 236 -29.73 2.17 -3.54
C PRO A 236 -28.99 3.49 -3.35
N GLN A 237 -27.66 3.46 -3.44
CA GLN A 237 -26.86 4.67 -3.53
C GLN A 237 -27.48 5.53 -4.63
N LYS A 238 -28.06 6.67 -4.26
CA LYS A 238 -28.39 7.71 -5.23
C LYS A 238 -27.12 7.97 -6.02
N THR A 239 -27.20 7.70 -7.32
CA THR A 239 -26.26 8.06 -8.38
C THR A 239 -25.35 9.23 -7.98
N TRP A 240 -24.07 8.95 -7.80
CA TRP A 240 -23.03 9.96 -7.93
C TRP A 240 -22.99 10.37 -9.41
N ASN A 241 -23.74 11.42 -9.75
CA ASN A 241 -23.69 12.01 -11.07
C ASN A 241 -22.45 12.92 -11.11
N ILE A 242 -21.35 12.41 -11.67
CA ILE A 242 -20.15 13.18 -12.01
C ILE A 242 -20.12 13.26 -13.52
N GLY A 243 -20.51 14.40 -14.09
CA GLY A 243 -20.49 14.62 -15.54
C GLY A 243 -21.27 15.84 -16.05
N GLY A 244 -20.64 17.02 -15.97
CA GLY A 244 -20.59 18.04 -17.04
C GLY A 244 -21.83 18.87 -17.44
N LEU A 245 -21.63 20.20 -17.45
CA LEU A 245 -22.15 21.28 -18.34
C LEU A 245 -22.38 22.55 -17.48
N ILE A 246 -21.57 23.62 -17.55
CA ILE A 246 -21.45 24.60 -18.64
C ILE A 246 -22.84 24.94 -19.23
N GLU A 247 -23.57 25.92 -18.65
CA GLU A 247 -23.80 27.27 -19.20
C GLU A 247 -24.90 28.07 -18.47
N MET A 248 -24.57 29.34 -18.22
CA MET A 248 -25.38 30.57 -18.24
C MET A 248 -26.62 30.76 -17.33
N GLY A 249 -26.45 31.70 -16.42
CA GLY A 249 -27.44 32.64 -15.87
C GLY A 249 -26.70 33.85 -15.30
#